data_AF-A0A843GD06-F1
#
_entry.id   AF-A0A843GD06-F1
#
_cell.length_a   1.000
_cell.length_b   1.000
_cell.length_c   1.000
_cell.angle_alpha   90.00
_cell.angle_beta   90.00
_cell.angle_gamma   90.00
#
_symmetry.space_group_name_H-M   'P 1'
#
loop_
_entity.id
_entity.type
_entity.pdbx_description
1 polymer ?
#
loop_
_entity_poly.entity_id
_entity_poly.type
_entity_poly.pdbx_seq_one_letter_code
_entity_poly.pdbx_strand_id
1 'polypeptide(L)'
;MAKVRTCFLCGNKYSYCPTCDRDKLKPSWYSIFCGENCKAVNDIVSANTAKKMSNKEANEALKKINVSEMNIQDADVKAKVNELLNYKDKEQKEFSFKKSPVEEK
;
A
#
# COMPACT_ATOMS: atom_id res chain seq x y z
N MET A 1 21.62 -16.00 0.59
CA MET A 1 22.06 -14.86 -0.24
C MET A 1 20.96 -13.81 -0.26
N ALA A 2 21.27 -12.54 -0.04
CA ALA A 2 20.29 -11.47 -0.17
C ALA A 2 19.86 -11.36 -1.64
N LYS A 3 18.55 -11.49 -1.91
CA LYS A 3 18.04 -11.34 -3.27
C LYS A 3 17.64 -9.89 -3.47
N VAL A 4 18.12 -9.29 -4.56
CA VAL A 4 17.62 -7.99 -5.00
C VAL A 4 16.20 -8.21 -5.50
N ARG A 5 15.25 -7.48 -4.93
CA ARG A 5 13.84 -7.45 -5.28
C ARG A 5 13.51 -6.09 -5.86
N THR A 6 12.52 -6.06 -6.73
CA THR A 6 11.98 -4.82 -7.29
C THR A 6 10.63 -4.59 -6.66
N CYS A 7 10.41 -3.40 -6.11
CA CYS A 7 9.12 -3.04 -5.53
C CYS A 7 8.06 -3.04 -6.63
N PHE A 8 6.97 -3.78 -6.42
CA PHE A 8 5.86 -3.82 -7.38
C PHE A 8 5.23 -2.43 -7.56
N LEU A 9 5.17 -1.65 -6.47
CA LEU A 9 4.51 -0.34 -6.52
C LEU A 9 5.38 0.73 -7.16
N CYS A 10 6.64 0.85 -6.73
CA CYS A 10 7.50 1.98 -7.11
C CYS A 10 8.67 1.64 -8.02
N GLY A 11 8.88 0.36 -8.33
CA GLY A 11 10.00 -0.10 -9.15
C GLY A 11 11.37 0.02 -8.49
N ASN A 12 11.45 0.48 -7.24
CA ASN A 12 12.74 0.59 -6.54
C ASN A 12 13.33 -0.80 -6.29
N LYS A 13 14.63 -0.95 -6.59
CA LYS A 13 15.40 -2.15 -6.29
C LYS A 13 15.85 -2.09 -4.84
N TYR A 14 15.53 -3.12 -4.07
CA TYR A 14 15.90 -3.24 -2.66
C TYR A 14 16.39 -4.65 -2.35
N SER A 15 17.26 -4.79 -1.36
CA SER A 15 17.75 -6.09 -0.92
C SER A 15 16.83 -6.63 0.17
N TYR A 16 16.31 -7.84 -0.03
CA TYR A 16 15.50 -8.54 0.96
C TYR A 16 15.96 -10.00 1.10
N CYS A 17 16.24 -10.43 2.32
CA CYS A 17 16.73 -11.77 2.61
C CYS A 17 15.85 -12.47 3.67
N PRO A 18 14.82 -13.24 3.28
CA PRO A 18 13.92 -13.88 4.26
C PRO A 18 14.62 -14.89 5.18
N THR A 19 15.83 -15.34 4.83
CA THR A 19 16.63 -16.28 5.61
C THR A 19 17.72 -15.62 6.45
N CYS A 20 17.91 -14.30 6.34
CA CYS A 20 18.91 -13.58 7.12
C CYS A 20 18.26 -13.05 8.41
N ASP A 21 18.92 -13.18 9.56
CA ASP A 21 18.39 -12.72 10.86
C ASP A 21 17.89 -11.26 10.87
N ARG A 22 18.50 -10.40 10.07
CA ARG A 22 18.12 -8.97 9.91
C ARG A 22 16.72 -8.76 9.35
N ASP A 23 16.27 -9.67 8.49
CA ASP A 23 15.00 -9.58 7.76
C ASP A 23 14.05 -10.74 8.10
N LYS A 24 14.47 -11.68 8.95
CA LYS A 24 13.68 -12.88 9.34
C LYS A 24 12.38 -12.52 10.06
N LEU A 25 12.36 -11.38 10.76
CA LEU A 25 11.18 -10.84 11.43
C LEU A 25 10.34 -9.94 10.52
N LYS A 26 10.77 -9.70 9.27
CA LYS A 26 9.98 -8.88 8.35
C LYS A 26 8.79 -9.68 7.83
N PRO A 27 7.62 -9.03 7.70
CA PRO A 27 6.40 -9.68 7.24
C PRO A 27 6.47 -10.05 5.75
N SER A 28 5.68 -11.03 5.33
CA SER A 28 5.68 -11.59 3.97
C SER A 28 5.49 -10.55 2.85
N TRP A 29 4.77 -9.46 3.12
CA TRP A 29 4.54 -8.38 2.16
C TRP A 29 5.82 -7.60 1.80
N TYR A 30 6.88 -7.67 2.63
CA TYR A 30 8.18 -7.07 2.33
C TYR A 30 8.87 -7.73 1.13
N SER A 31 8.40 -8.89 0.67
CA SER A 31 8.88 -9.50 -0.57
C SER A 31 8.35 -8.82 -1.84
N ILE A 32 7.30 -7.99 -1.73
CA ILE A 32 6.63 -7.32 -2.85
C ILE A 32 6.84 -5.81 -2.77
N PHE A 33 6.81 -5.26 -1.55
CA PHE A 33 6.97 -3.84 -1.29
C PHE A 33 8.30 -3.56 -0.59
N CYS A 34 8.98 -2.49 -1.01
CA CYS A 34 10.24 -2.08 -0.40
C CYS A 34 10.09 -1.43 0.99
N GLY A 35 8.86 -1.10 1.40
CA GLY A 35 8.60 -0.45 2.67
C GLY A 35 7.12 -0.29 2.97
N GLU A 36 6.84 0.18 4.19
CA GLU A 36 5.48 0.33 4.72
C GLU A 36 4.64 1.31 3.90
N ASN A 37 5.24 2.41 3.42
CA ASN A 37 4.52 3.38 2.58
C ASN A 37 3.98 2.71 1.30
N CYS A 38 4.81 1.92 0.61
CA CYS A 38 4.38 1.23 -0.62
C CYS A 38 3.27 0.20 -0.33
N LYS A 39 3.40 -0.54 0.78
CA LYS A 39 2.33 -1.44 1.22
C LYS A 39 1.05 -0.67 1.52
N ALA A 40 1.14 0.41 2.29
CA ALA A 40 -0.02 1.18 2.75
C ALA A 40 -0.81 1.76 1.57
N VAL A 41 -0.14 2.31 0.56
CA VAL A 41 -0.80 2.79 -0.67
C VAL A 41 -1.55 1.69 -1.38
N ASN A 42 -0.91 0.53 -1.56
CA ASN A 42 -1.56 -0.62 -2.17
C ASN A 42 -2.77 -1.10 -1.35
N ASP A 43 -2.64 -1.11 -0.02
CA ASP A 43 -3.68 -1.53 0.92
C ASP A 43 -4.89 -0.60 0.83
N ILE A 44 -4.65 0.72 0.82
CA ILE A 44 -5.68 1.76 0.67
C ILE A 44 -6.40 1.60 -0.67
N VAL A 45 -5.66 1.49 -1.78
CA VAL A 45 -6.24 1.32 -3.11
C VAL A 45 -7.03 0.02 -3.20
N SER A 46 -6.47 -1.09 -2.70
CA SER A 46 -7.15 -2.39 -2.67
C SER A 46 -8.40 -2.36 -1.79
N ALA A 47 -8.35 -1.71 -0.63
CA ALA A 47 -9.49 -1.56 0.26
C ALA A 47 -10.59 -0.69 -0.36
N ASN A 48 -10.22 0.39 -1.05
CA ASN A 48 -11.15 1.24 -1.77
C ASN A 48 -11.81 0.49 -2.94
N THR A 49 -11.02 -0.24 -3.75
CA THR A 49 -11.52 -1.07 -4.85
C THR A 49 -12.42 -2.20 -4.34
N ALA A 50 -12.08 -2.79 -3.19
CA ALA A 50 -12.92 -3.78 -2.51
C ALA A 50 -14.15 -3.18 -1.80
N LYS A 51 -14.39 -1.86 -1.91
CA LYS A 51 -15.46 -1.12 -1.21
C LYS A 51 -15.43 -1.30 0.32
N LYS A 52 -14.24 -1.58 0.88
CA LYS A 52 -13.99 -1.72 2.32
C LYS A 52 -13.57 -0.41 2.98
N MET A 53 -13.15 0.57 2.18
CA MET A 53 -12.70 1.89 2.61
C MET A 53 -13.40 2.94 1.75
N SER A 54 -13.82 4.04 2.35
CA SER A 54 -14.43 5.14 1.61
C SER A 54 -13.38 5.99 0.90
N ASN A 55 -13.74 6.59 -0.24
CA ASN A 55 -12.85 7.47 -1.02
C ASN A 55 -12.25 8.59 -0.15
N LYS A 56 -13.01 9.12 0.82
CA LYS A 56 -12.54 10.13 1.77
C LYS A 56 -11.43 9.62 2.68
N GLU A 57 -11.66 8.50 3.37
CA GLU A 57 -10.66 7.89 4.25
C GLU A 57 -9.40 7.54 3.46
N ALA A 58 -9.58 7.00 2.26
CA ALA A 58 -8.49 6.65 1.36
C ALA A 58 -7.67 7.91 1.00
N ASN A 59 -8.32 9.01 0.63
CA ASN A 59 -7.66 10.30 0.37
C ASN A 59 -6.89 10.81 1.59
N GLU A 60 -7.49 10.81 2.78
CA GLU A 60 -6.82 11.25 4.02
C GLU A 60 -5.60 10.39 4.37
N ALA A 61 -5.71 9.07 4.22
CA ALA A 61 -4.60 8.15 4.44
C ALA A 61 -3.48 8.36 3.40
N LEU A 62 -3.84 8.57 2.13
CA LEU A 62 -2.90 8.88 1.05
C LEU A 62 -2.16 10.21 1.31
N LYS A 63 -2.87 11.25 1.76
CA LYS A 63 -2.26 12.54 2.14
C LYS A 63 -1.26 12.41 3.27
N LYS A 64 -1.50 11.56 4.27
CA LYS A 64 -0.56 11.32 5.39
C LYS A 64 0.74 10.64 4.94
N ILE A 65 0.69 9.83 3.87
CA ILE A 65 1.85 9.06 3.38
C ILE A 65 2.69 9.88 2.38
N ASN A 66 2.19 11.03 1.91
CA ASN A 66 2.80 11.83 0.84
C ASN A 66 3.03 11.02 -0.46
N VAL A 67 2.00 10.30 -0.91
CA VAL A 67 2.05 9.56 -2.20
C VAL A 67 2.41 10.41 -3.41
N SER A 68 2.16 11.71 -3.37
CA SER A 68 2.48 12.62 -4.48
C SER A 68 3.98 12.63 -4.82
N GLU A 69 4.85 12.34 -3.86
CA GLU A 69 6.30 12.22 -4.08
C GLU A 69 6.75 10.78 -4.35
N MET A 70 5.83 9.81 -4.23
CA MET A 70 6.12 8.42 -4.52
C MET A 70 5.99 8.13 -6.02
N ASN A 71 7.05 7.58 -6.59
CA ASN A 71 7.05 7.14 -7.99
C ASN A 71 6.25 5.84 -8.14
N ILE A 72 4.92 5.90 -8.25
CA ILE A 72 4.08 4.72 -8.54
C ILE A 72 4.25 4.33 -10.01
N GLN A 73 4.80 3.13 -10.25
CA GLN A 73 5.00 2.54 -11.58
C GLN A 73 3.74 1.85 -12.10
N ASP A 74 2.94 1.29 -11.19
CA ASP A 74 1.69 0.63 -11.55
C ASP A 74 0.64 1.66 -12.01
N ALA A 75 0.20 1.53 -13.26
CA ALA A 75 -0.70 2.50 -13.88
C ALA A 75 -2.10 2.49 -13.26
N ASP A 76 -2.59 1.33 -12.84
CA ASP A 76 -3.92 1.18 -12.25
C ASP A 76 -3.96 1.81 -10.85
N VAL A 77 -2.97 1.48 -10.03
CA VAL A 77 -2.79 2.10 -8.70
C VAL A 77 -2.62 3.61 -8.83
N LYS A 78 -1.79 4.07 -9.77
CA LYS A 78 -1.54 5.50 -9.98
C LYS A 78 -2.81 6.25 -10.39
N ALA A 79 -3.59 5.68 -11.31
CA ALA A 79 -4.86 6.26 -11.73
C ALA A 79 -5.83 6.37 -10.55
N LYS A 80 -5.94 5.30 -9.74
CA LYS A 80 -6.86 5.29 -8.59
C LYS A 80 -6.44 6.23 -7.48
N VAL A 81 -5.15 6.31 -7.18
CA VAL A 81 -4.60 7.28 -6.21
C VAL A 81 -4.90 8.70 -6.67
N ASN A 82 -4.71 9.02 -7.95
CA ASN A 82 -4.99 10.35 -8.46
C ASN A 82 -6.49 10.70 -8.42
N GLU A 83 -7.35 9.74 -8.78
CA GLU A 83 -8.82 9.87 -8.63
C GLU A 83 -9.20 10.18 -7.17
N LEU A 84 -8.63 9.44 -6.23
CA LEU A 84 -8.86 9.62 -4.80
C LEU A 84 -8.37 10.97 -4.28
N LEU A 85 -7.18 11.40 -4.69
CA LEU A 85 -6.61 12.69 -4.30
C LEU A 85 -7.43 13.87 -4.82
N ASN A 86 -7.95 13.77 -6.06
CA ASN A 86 -8.79 14.79 -6.69
C ASN A 86 -10.27 14.69 -6.31
N TYR A 87 -10.65 13.69 -5.50
CA TYR A 87 -12.02 13.50 -5.04
C TYR A 87 -12.46 14.70 -4.18
N LYS A 88 -13.37 15.52 -4.72
CA LYS A 88 -14.04 16.60 -3.99
C LYS A 88 -15.20 16.00 -3.20
N ASP A 89 -15.14 16.15 -1.89
CA ASP A 89 -16.09 15.60 -0.91
C ASP A 89 -17.55 15.84 -1.35
N LYS A 90 -18.18 14.78 -1.87
CA LYS A 90 -19.64 14.63 -1.92
C LYS A 90 -19.98 13.28 -1.31
N GLU A 91 -20.10 13.34 0.02
CA GLU A 91 -21.04 12.59 0.85
C GLU A 91 -20.83 11.06 1.09
N GLN A 92 -20.49 10.79 2.37
CA GLN A 92 -20.95 9.72 3.29
C GLN A 92 -20.92 8.21 2.91
N LYS A 93 -20.21 7.43 3.74
CA LYS A 93 -20.77 6.60 4.84
C LYS A 93 -19.61 5.90 5.57
N GLU A 94 -19.60 5.97 6.90
CA GLU A 94 -18.65 5.25 7.75
C GLU A 94 -18.73 3.75 7.47
N PHE A 95 -17.69 3.17 6.85
CA PHE A 95 -17.60 1.74 6.67
C PHE A 95 -16.76 1.17 7.81
N SER A 96 -17.44 0.58 8.79
CA SER A 96 -16.81 0.02 9.98
C SER A 96 -15.88 -1.15 9.61
N PHE A 97 -14.58 -0.90 9.79
CA PHE A 97 -13.49 -1.82 9.48
C PHE A 97 -13.53 -3.05 10.39
N LYS A 98 -14.03 -4.19 9.89
CA LYS A 98 -13.73 -5.50 10.50
C LYS A 98 -12.38 -5.99 9.94
N LYS A 99 -11.33 -5.72 10.72
CA LYS A 99 -9.99 -6.28 10.60
C LYS A 99 -10.11 -7.81 10.56
N SER A 100 -9.67 -8.45 9.48
CA SER A 100 -9.45 -9.89 9.47
C SER A 100 -7.96 -10.20 9.48
N PRO A 101 -7.54 -11.20 10.26
CA PRO A 101 -6.16 -11.43 10.67
C PRO A 101 -5.40 -12.12 9.54
N VAL A 102 -4.18 -11.68 9.23
CA VAL A 102 -3.31 -12.47 8.36
C VAL A 102 -2.38 -13.29 9.22
N GLU A 103 -2.87 -14.52 9.47
CA GLU A 103 -2.19 -15.78 9.76
C GLU A 103 -0.68 -15.71 10.11
N GLU A 104 -0.41 -15.94 11.40
CA GLU A 104 0.75 -16.69 11.86
C GLU A 104 0.58 -18.16 11.46
N LYS A 105 1.63 -18.77 10.92
CA LYS A 105 1.76 -20.22 10.74
C LYS A 105 3.10 -20.67 11.28
#